data_AF-A0A117NLT3-F1
#
_entry.id   AF-A0A117NLT3-F1
#
_cell.length_a   1.000
_cell.length_b   1.000
_cell.length_c   1.000
_cell.angle_alpha   90.00
_cell.angle_beta   90.00
_cell.angle_gamma   90.00
#
_symmetry.space_group_name_H-M   'P 1'
#
loop_
_entity.id
_entity.type
_entity.pdbx_description
1 polymer ?
#
loop_
_entity_poly.entity_id
_entity_poly.type
_entity_poly.pdbx_seq_one_letter_code
_entity_poly.pdbx_strand_id
1 'polypeptide(L)'
;MASRPRESFQIGWICALPIEAAAAKEMLDENFGILDEQDPNDSNTYTLGRVGKHHVVIACLPGGQYGTTSATTVANNMIRIFSKSLRIGLMVGVGGGIPSVAHDIRLGDIVISCPENTCGGVIQYDIGKVVAGRKFHRNGSLNSPPRALLIAINSMRAAELTDDPYYPEYLLKAIGRNVRTQKNFNRPQ
;
A
#
# COMPACT_ATOMS: atom_id res chain seq x y z
N MET A 1 4.89 -3.62 -26.73
CA MET A 1 4.50 -2.32 -26.11
C MET A 1 5.78 -1.57 -25.81
N ALA A 2 5.86 -0.28 -26.13
CA ALA A 2 7.07 0.50 -25.85
C ALA A 2 7.28 0.56 -24.32
N SER A 3 8.48 0.20 -23.84
CA SER A 3 8.81 0.31 -22.43
C SER A 3 8.76 1.80 -22.05
N ARG A 4 8.07 2.13 -20.95
CA ARG A 4 8.02 3.52 -20.47
C ARG A 4 9.30 3.83 -19.69
N PRO A 5 9.86 5.04 -19.82
CA PRO A 5 11.04 5.42 -19.05
C PRO A 5 10.81 5.28 -17.54
N ARG A 6 11.84 4.87 -16.79
CA ARG A 6 11.78 4.73 -15.32
C ARG A 6 11.42 6.05 -14.64
N GLU A 7 11.77 7.16 -15.28
CA GLU A 7 11.48 8.54 -14.87
C GLU A 7 9.99 8.91 -14.94
N SER A 8 9.11 7.98 -15.32
CA SER A 8 7.68 8.21 -15.40
C SER A 8 6.89 7.66 -14.21
N PHE A 9 7.49 6.98 -13.23
CA PHE A 9 6.77 6.27 -12.17
C PHE A 9 6.79 7.04 -10.83
N GLN A 10 5.65 7.63 -10.46
CA GLN A 10 5.60 8.54 -9.30
C GLN A 10 5.16 7.89 -8.00
N ILE A 11 4.47 6.74 -8.07
CA ILE A 11 3.90 6.09 -6.89
C ILE A 11 4.47 4.69 -6.75
N GLY A 12 5.08 4.42 -5.59
CA GLY A 12 5.48 3.09 -5.17
C GLY A 12 4.35 2.42 -4.41
N TRP A 13 4.04 1.16 -4.75
CA TRP A 13 3.06 0.33 -4.07
C TRP A 13 3.78 -0.93 -3.59
N ILE A 14 4.00 -1.03 -2.29
CA ILE A 14 4.68 -2.16 -1.66
C ILE A 14 3.62 -3.06 -1.03
N CYS A 15 3.66 -4.33 -1.43
CA CYS A 15 2.82 -5.41 -0.91
C CYS A 15 3.67 -6.35 -0.07
N ALA A 16 3.10 -6.92 0.98
CA ALA A 16 3.78 -7.87 1.83
C ALA A 16 3.52 -9.32 1.46
N LEU A 17 2.35 -9.61 0.89
CA LEU A 17 1.91 -10.96 0.53
C LEU A 17 1.66 -11.09 -0.98
N PRO A 18 1.85 -12.30 -1.55
CA PRO A 18 1.56 -12.55 -2.96
C PRO A 18 0.12 -12.24 -3.37
N ILE A 19 -0.85 -12.46 -2.47
CA ILE A 19 -2.27 -12.18 -2.72
C ILE A 19 -2.53 -10.67 -2.84
N GLU A 20 -1.82 -9.85 -2.07
CA GLU A 20 -1.90 -8.40 -2.13
C GLU A 20 -1.27 -7.88 -3.43
N ALA A 21 -0.11 -8.42 -3.81
CA ALA A 21 0.53 -8.08 -5.08
C ALA A 21 -0.32 -8.50 -6.28
N ALA A 22 -1.01 -9.65 -6.20
CA ALA A 22 -1.96 -10.07 -7.22
C ALA A 22 -3.15 -9.10 -7.31
N ALA A 23 -3.76 -8.72 -6.18
CA ALA A 23 -4.84 -7.74 -6.16
C ALA A 23 -4.38 -6.38 -6.73
N ALA A 24 -3.21 -5.89 -6.34
CA ALA A 24 -2.64 -4.64 -6.85
C ALA A 24 -2.47 -4.65 -8.38
N LYS A 25 -2.02 -5.78 -8.96
CA LYS A 25 -1.89 -5.95 -10.41
C LYS A 25 -3.24 -5.91 -11.12
N GLU A 26 -4.29 -6.45 -10.50
CA GLU A 26 -5.64 -6.45 -11.06
C GLU A 26 -6.32 -5.08 -10.98
N MET A 27 -5.87 -4.20 -10.07
CA MET A 27 -6.32 -2.82 -9.96
C MET A 27 -5.69 -1.87 -10.99
N LEU A 28 -4.70 -2.33 -11.77
CA LEU A 28 -4.08 -1.50 -12.82
C LEU A 28 -5.02 -1.30 -14.01
N ASP A 29 -5.21 -0.05 -14.43
CA ASP A 29 -5.88 0.27 -15.68
C ASP A 29 -5.06 -0.19 -16.89
N GLU A 30 -3.74 0.00 -16.81
CA GLU A 30 -2.76 -0.49 -17.77
C GLU A 30 -1.63 -1.20 -17.03
N ASN A 31 -1.32 -2.42 -17.46
CA ASN A 31 -0.16 -3.18 -16.99
C ASN A 31 0.95 -3.11 -18.04
N PHE A 32 2.09 -2.53 -17.68
CA PHE A 32 3.26 -2.37 -18.56
C PHE A 32 4.25 -3.52 -18.45
N GLY A 33 3.97 -4.53 -17.63
CA GLY A 33 4.82 -5.70 -17.43
C GLY A 33 5.81 -5.52 -16.29
N ILE A 34 6.81 -6.41 -16.27
CA ILE A 34 7.89 -6.39 -15.30
C ILE A 34 8.97 -5.44 -15.81
N LEU A 35 9.66 -4.73 -14.91
CA LEU A 35 10.83 -3.93 -15.29
C LEU A 35 11.94 -4.87 -15.82
N ASP A 36 12.27 -4.73 -17.10
CA ASP A 36 13.23 -5.62 -17.80
C ASP A 36 14.68 -5.44 -17.31
N GLU A 37 15.11 -4.20 -17.11
CA GLU A 37 16.47 -3.88 -16.71
C GLU A 37 16.58 -3.75 -15.17
N GLN A 38 17.12 -4.76 -14.51
CA GLN A 38 17.39 -4.71 -13.07
C GLN A 38 18.83 -4.26 -12.77
N ASP A 39 18.97 -3.43 -11.74
CA ASP A 39 20.26 -3.10 -11.13
C ASP A 39 20.79 -4.36 -10.41
N PRO A 40 22.05 -4.78 -10.62
CA PRO A 40 22.62 -5.96 -9.97
C PRO A 40 22.58 -5.93 -8.43
N ASN A 41 22.47 -4.74 -7.83
CA ASN A 41 22.37 -4.53 -6.38
C ASN A 41 20.92 -4.39 -5.90
N ASP A 42 19.94 -4.61 -6.77
CA ASP A 42 18.53 -4.63 -6.43
C ASP A 42 17.95 -6.04 -6.57
N SER A 43 17.55 -6.61 -5.45
CA SER A 43 16.89 -7.92 -5.39
C SER A 43 15.37 -7.86 -5.58
N ASN A 44 14.79 -6.68 -5.77
CA ASN A 44 13.35 -6.52 -5.96
C ASN A 44 12.92 -6.87 -7.39
N THR A 45 11.72 -7.41 -7.50
CA THR A 45 10.99 -7.47 -8.77
C THR A 45 9.91 -6.38 -8.81
N TYR A 46 9.90 -5.59 -9.88
CA TYR A 46 8.95 -4.50 -10.07
C TYR A 46 7.95 -4.82 -11.18
N THR A 47 6.67 -4.65 -10.88
CA THR A 47 5.62 -4.57 -11.91
C THR A 47 5.25 -3.11 -12.14
N LEU A 48 5.22 -2.71 -13.41
CA LEU A 48 4.96 -1.35 -13.83
C LEU A 48 3.53 -1.23 -14.33
N GLY A 49 2.85 -0.14 -14.00
CA GLY A 49 1.49 0.08 -14.47
C GLY A 49 0.99 1.50 -14.30
N ARG A 50 -0.31 1.67 -14.53
CA ARG A 50 -1.01 2.94 -14.38
C ARG A 50 -2.37 2.75 -13.70
N VAL A 51 -2.71 3.68 -12.82
CA VAL A 51 -4.03 3.83 -12.21
C VAL A 51 -4.46 5.29 -12.39
N GLY A 52 -5.55 5.51 -13.12
CA GLY A 52 -5.95 6.83 -13.57
C GLY A 52 -4.80 7.54 -14.28
N LYS A 53 -4.44 8.75 -13.80
CA LYS A 53 -3.32 9.54 -14.34
C LYS A 53 -1.96 9.23 -13.71
N HIS A 54 -1.88 8.26 -12.79
CA HIS A 54 -0.69 8.00 -12.00
C HIS A 54 0.01 6.73 -12.47
N HIS A 55 1.31 6.82 -12.70
CA HIS A 55 2.14 5.65 -12.99
C HIS A 55 2.64 5.06 -11.69
N VAL A 56 2.43 3.77 -11.54
CA VAL A 56 2.66 3.02 -10.31
C VAL A 56 3.73 1.95 -10.54
N VAL A 57 4.64 1.82 -9.58
CA VAL A 57 5.56 0.68 -9.48
C VAL A 57 5.15 -0.18 -8.29
N ILE A 58 4.84 -1.45 -8.55
CA ILE A 58 4.46 -2.43 -7.54
C ILE A 58 5.67 -3.31 -7.22
N ALA A 59 5.98 -3.47 -5.94
CA ALA A 59 6.93 -4.48 -5.44
C ALA A 59 6.28 -5.33 -4.36
N CYS A 60 6.69 -6.59 -4.27
CA CYS A 60 6.28 -7.50 -3.20
C CYS A 60 7.49 -7.87 -2.35
N LEU A 61 7.29 -8.02 -1.04
CA LEU A 61 8.31 -8.55 -0.15
C LEU A 61 8.73 -9.97 -0.59
N PRO A 62 10.00 -10.39 -0.35
CA PRO A 62 10.46 -11.73 -0.67
C PRO A 62 9.64 -12.81 0.03
N GLY A 63 9.42 -13.93 -0.65
CA GLY A 63 8.63 -15.04 -0.12
C GLY A 63 9.17 -15.55 1.22
N GLY A 64 8.29 -15.66 2.22
CA GLY A 64 8.65 -16.10 3.57
C GLY A 64 9.38 -15.05 4.43
N GLN A 65 9.66 -13.86 3.89
CA GLN A 65 10.36 -12.78 4.60
C GLN A 65 9.43 -11.58 4.81
N TYR A 66 8.60 -11.67 5.84
CA TYR A 66 7.72 -10.59 6.28
C TYR A 66 8.42 -9.67 7.29
N GLY A 67 7.88 -8.47 7.50
CA GLY A 67 8.27 -7.59 8.59
C GLY A 67 8.92 -6.28 8.12
N THR A 68 9.18 -5.40 9.09
CA THR A 68 9.66 -4.03 8.86
C THR A 68 11.02 -3.98 8.18
N THR A 69 11.95 -4.89 8.49
CA THR A 69 13.27 -4.96 7.84
C THR A 69 13.15 -5.28 6.36
N SER A 70 12.37 -6.31 6.01
CA SER A 70 12.12 -6.70 4.62
C SER A 70 11.45 -5.56 3.83
N ALA A 71 10.41 -4.96 4.40
CA ALA A 71 9.74 -3.80 3.80
C ALA A 71 10.68 -2.60 3.60
N THR A 72 11.58 -2.35 4.56
CA THR A 72 12.57 -1.26 4.47
C THR A 72 13.56 -1.50 3.34
N THR A 73 14.06 -2.72 3.18
CA THR A 73 14.95 -3.09 2.06
C THR A 73 14.25 -2.88 0.72
N VAL A 74 13.02 -3.37 0.58
CA VAL A 74 12.22 -3.21 -0.64
C VAL A 74 12.02 -1.72 -0.95
N ALA A 75 11.63 -0.93 0.05
CA ALA A 75 11.39 0.50 -0.11
C ALA A 75 12.66 1.28 -0.50
N ASN A 76 13.79 1.03 0.16
CA ASN A 76 15.05 1.71 -0.13
C ASN A 76 15.56 1.42 -1.54
N ASN A 77 15.46 0.17 -1.98
CA ASN A 77 15.79 -0.20 -3.36
C ASN A 77 14.86 0.50 -4.36
N MET A 78 13.55 0.50 -4.11
CA MET A 78 12.58 1.20 -4.97
C MET A 78 12.89 2.70 -5.06
N ILE A 79 13.18 3.35 -3.93
CA ILE A 79 13.58 4.76 -3.88
C ILE A 79 14.84 4.99 -4.71
N ARG A 80 15.84 4.10 -4.63
CA ARG A 80 17.08 4.20 -5.40
C ARG A 80 16.80 4.09 -6.91
N ILE A 81 16.11 3.04 -7.34
CA ILE A 81 15.85 2.75 -8.76
C ILE A 81 14.97 3.82 -9.42
N PHE A 82 14.00 4.36 -8.69
CA PHE A 82 13.04 5.34 -9.22
C PHE A 82 13.31 6.77 -8.70
N SER A 83 14.52 7.04 -8.20
CA SER A 83 14.91 8.27 -7.50
C SER A 83 14.56 9.58 -8.20
N LYS A 84 14.54 9.60 -9.54
CA LYS A 84 14.23 10.79 -10.33
C LYS A 84 12.74 11.14 -10.38
N SER A 85 11.86 10.19 -10.09
CA SER A 85 10.42 10.36 -10.34
C SER A 85 9.50 9.88 -9.22
N LEU A 86 9.96 8.98 -8.35
CA LEU A 86 9.19 8.49 -7.22
C LEU A 86 8.93 9.62 -6.23
N ARG A 87 7.66 9.86 -5.91
CA ARG A 87 7.23 10.94 -5.02
C ARG A 87 6.63 10.41 -3.72
N ILE A 88 5.95 9.27 -3.80
CA ILE A 88 5.18 8.69 -2.70
C ILE A 88 5.38 7.18 -2.74
N GLY A 89 5.62 6.57 -1.59
CA GLY A 89 5.53 5.12 -1.39
C GLY A 89 4.33 4.79 -0.49
N LEU A 90 3.57 3.77 -0.88
CA LEU A 90 2.43 3.25 -0.15
C LEU A 90 2.72 1.80 0.24
N MET A 91 2.59 1.50 1.54
CA MET A 91 2.50 0.13 2.01
C MET A 91 1.02 -0.24 2.03
N VAL A 92 0.61 -1.20 1.20
CA VAL A 92 -0.80 -1.60 1.06
C VAL A 92 -0.89 -3.11 1.18
N GLY A 93 -1.77 -3.56 2.07
CA GLY A 93 -1.96 -4.98 2.34
C GLY A 93 -3.18 -5.23 3.20
N VAL A 94 -3.42 -6.49 3.51
CA VAL A 94 -4.49 -6.89 4.43
C VAL A 94 -4.03 -6.73 5.87
N GLY A 95 -4.97 -6.39 6.76
CA GLY A 95 -4.72 -6.22 8.18
C GLY A 95 -5.79 -6.90 9.03
N GLY A 96 -5.45 -7.17 10.29
CA GLY A 96 -6.41 -7.57 11.32
C GLY A 96 -7.02 -6.34 11.99
N GLY A 97 -8.33 -6.39 12.28
CA GLY A 97 -9.04 -5.37 13.03
C GLY A 97 -9.40 -5.85 14.44
N ILE A 98 -9.39 -4.92 15.41
CA ILE A 98 -9.88 -5.17 16.77
C ILE A 98 -11.09 -4.24 16.99
N PRO A 99 -12.33 -4.71 16.71
CA PRO A 99 -13.51 -3.89 16.87
C PRO A 99 -13.77 -3.55 18.34
N SER A 100 -14.41 -2.40 18.58
CA SER A 100 -14.83 -1.97 19.91
C SER A 100 -16.17 -1.23 19.82
N VAL A 101 -16.83 -0.99 20.95
CA VAL A 101 -18.07 -0.19 20.98
C VAL A 101 -17.86 1.21 20.40
N ALA A 102 -16.66 1.78 20.57
CA ALA A 102 -16.31 3.11 20.03
C ALA A 102 -15.84 3.08 18.57
N HIS A 103 -15.45 1.90 18.05
CA HIS A 103 -14.89 1.75 16.70
C HIS A 103 -15.45 0.47 16.07
N ASP A 104 -16.48 0.63 15.25
CA ASP A 104 -17.11 -0.45 14.49
C ASP A 104 -16.25 -0.81 13.27
N ILE A 105 -15.22 -1.62 13.50
CA ILE A 105 -14.31 -2.12 12.46
C ILE A 105 -14.85 -3.45 11.91
N ARG A 106 -15.05 -3.52 10.60
CA ARG A 106 -15.64 -4.66 9.90
C ARG A 106 -14.73 -5.21 8.80
N LEU A 107 -14.99 -6.44 8.38
CA LEU A 107 -14.32 -7.02 7.23
C LEU A 107 -14.68 -6.23 5.98
N GLY A 108 -13.65 -5.83 5.23
CA GLY A 108 -13.79 -5.00 4.03
C GLY A 108 -13.54 -3.51 4.27
N ASP A 109 -13.43 -3.07 5.52
CA ASP A 109 -13.06 -1.69 5.83
C ASP A 109 -11.63 -1.40 5.35
N ILE A 110 -11.45 -0.22 4.76
CA ILE A 110 -10.15 0.28 4.31
C ILE A 110 -9.66 1.30 5.34
N VAL A 111 -8.56 0.96 6.02
CA VAL A 111 -7.93 1.86 6.98
C VAL A 111 -6.80 2.62 6.30
N ILE A 112 -6.86 3.96 6.39
CA ILE A 112 -5.83 4.85 5.86
C ILE A 112 -5.17 5.55 7.05
N SER A 113 -3.83 5.46 7.14
CA SER A 113 -3.07 6.18 8.16
C SER A 113 -3.38 7.67 8.12
N CYS A 114 -3.84 8.21 9.25
CA CYS A 114 -4.11 9.63 9.47
C CYS A 114 -3.48 10.05 10.79
N PRO A 115 -2.75 11.19 10.84
CA PRO A 115 -2.21 11.67 12.10
C PRO A 115 -3.33 12.13 13.04
N GLU A 116 -3.15 11.84 14.33
CA GLU A 116 -4.05 12.27 15.40
C GLU A 116 -3.23 12.65 16.63
N ASN A 117 -3.50 13.85 17.18
CA ASN A 117 -2.75 14.42 18.31
C ASN A 117 -1.23 14.38 18.07
N THR A 118 -0.50 13.62 18.89
CA THR A 118 0.96 13.45 18.81
C THR A 118 1.39 12.25 17.96
N CYS A 119 0.45 11.51 17.36
CA CYS A 119 0.72 10.34 16.54
C CYS A 119 0.70 10.68 15.05
N GLY A 120 1.70 10.22 14.30
CA GLY A 120 1.73 10.32 12.83
C GLY A 120 0.77 9.38 12.08
N GLY A 121 -0.10 8.65 12.78
CA GLY A 121 -1.12 7.76 12.22
C GLY A 121 -0.76 6.28 12.19
N VAL A 122 0.52 5.93 12.34
CA VAL A 122 0.95 4.54 12.58
C VAL A 122 1.79 4.46 13.85
N ILE A 123 1.44 3.50 14.70
CA ILE A 123 2.07 3.26 15.98
C ILE A 123 2.71 1.88 15.95
N GLN A 124 3.99 1.81 16.25
CA GLN A 124 4.67 0.54 16.45
C GLN A 124 4.46 0.07 17.90
N TYR A 125 3.68 -0.99 18.07
CA TYR A 125 3.23 -1.46 19.39
C TYR A 125 4.25 -2.37 20.09
N ASP A 126 5.11 -3.05 19.33
CA ASP A 126 6.13 -4.00 19.80
C ASP A 126 7.45 -3.31 20.21
N ILE A 127 7.54 -1.98 20.09
CA ILE A 127 8.70 -1.20 20.51
C ILE A 127 8.36 -0.26 21.67
N GLY A 128 9.02 -0.49 22.81
CA GLY A 128 8.99 0.40 23.96
C GLY A 128 10.15 0.16 24.91
N LYS A 129 10.32 1.07 25.87
CA LYS A 129 11.29 0.95 26.96
C LYS A 129 10.55 0.66 28.24
N VAL A 130 11.04 -0.30 29.02
CA VAL A 130 10.62 -0.46 30.41
C VAL A 130 11.40 0.56 31.24
N VAL A 131 10.69 1.52 31.82
CA VAL A 131 11.26 2.51 32.74
C VAL A 131 11.17 2.01 34.19
N ALA A 132 11.97 2.63 35.08
CA ALA A 132 11.99 2.29 36.50
C ALA A 132 10.57 2.21 37.08
N GLY A 133 10.27 1.12 37.81
CA GLY A 133 8.92 0.81 38.29
C GLY A 133 8.09 -0.11 37.39
N ARG A 134 8.71 -0.82 36.43
CA ARG A 134 8.07 -1.81 35.52
C ARG A 134 6.95 -1.24 34.63
N LYS A 135 6.95 0.07 34.38
CA LYS A 135 6.02 0.69 33.43
C LYS A 135 6.59 0.61 32.02
N PHE A 136 5.83 0.03 31.09
CA PHE A 136 6.17 0.05 29.68
C PHE A 136 5.87 1.44 29.10
N HIS A 137 6.89 2.10 28.58
CA HIS A 137 6.77 3.36 27.87
C HIS A 137 6.95 3.09 26.38
N ARG A 138 5.90 3.31 25.59
CA ARG A 138 5.97 3.19 24.13
C ARG A 138 6.96 4.23 23.60
N ASN A 139 7.89 3.81 22.76
CA ASN A 139 8.82 4.74 22.12
C ASN A 139 8.39 4.99 20.68
N GLY A 140 8.04 6.25 20.41
CA GLY A 140 7.88 6.77 19.06
C GLY A 140 6.54 6.46 18.40
N SER A 141 6.40 7.07 17.23
CA SER A 141 5.38 6.86 16.21
C SER A 141 6.06 7.05 14.86
N LEU A 142 5.54 6.43 13.80
CA LEU A 142 6.06 6.70 12.46
C LEU A 142 5.74 8.15 12.03
N ASN A 143 6.46 8.64 11.01
CA ASN A 143 6.19 9.93 10.41
C ASN A 143 4.76 10.00 9.87
N SER A 144 4.18 11.20 9.91
CA SER A 144 2.89 11.46 9.27
C SER A 144 2.97 11.26 7.75
N PRO A 145 1.89 10.79 7.10
CA PRO A 145 1.80 10.77 5.65
C PRO A 145 2.08 12.15 5.04
N PRO A 146 2.63 12.23 3.81
CA PRO A 146 2.84 13.49 3.12
C PRO A 146 1.56 14.33 3.03
N ARG A 147 1.69 15.66 3.12
CA ARG A 147 0.56 16.61 3.08
C ARG A 147 -0.39 16.38 1.90
N ALA A 148 0.15 16.01 0.74
CA ALA A 148 -0.66 15.71 -0.45
C ALA A 148 -1.65 14.56 -0.22
N LEU A 149 -1.25 13.50 0.51
CA LEU A 149 -2.15 12.40 0.85
C LEU A 149 -3.17 12.83 1.91
N LEU A 150 -2.77 13.63 2.89
CA LEU A 150 -3.71 14.12 3.92
C LEU A 150 -4.82 15.00 3.31
N ILE A 151 -4.48 15.82 2.31
CA ILE A 151 -5.47 16.58 1.55
C ILE A 151 -6.40 15.63 0.78
N ALA A 152 -5.85 14.61 0.12
CA ALA A 152 -6.63 13.62 -0.61
C ALA A 152 -7.62 12.87 0.30
N ILE A 153 -7.23 12.55 1.54
CA ILE A 153 -8.12 11.91 2.53
C ILE A 153 -9.34 12.79 2.83
N ASN A 154 -9.15 14.09 3.03
CA ASN A 154 -10.28 15.00 3.25
C ASN A 154 -11.17 15.12 2.02
N SER A 155 -10.60 15.10 0.81
CA SER A 155 -11.38 15.03 -0.43
C SER A 155 -12.18 13.73 -0.54
N MET A 156 -11.61 12.59 -0.17
CA MET A 156 -12.32 11.30 -0.14
C MET A 156 -13.46 11.30 0.87
N ARG A 157 -13.24 11.83 2.08
CA ARG A 157 -14.29 11.98 3.11
C ARG A 157 -15.41 12.92 2.68
N ALA A 158 -15.08 14.01 1.98
CA ALA A 158 -16.09 14.90 1.44
C ALA A 158 -16.92 14.21 0.35
N ALA A 159 -16.28 13.49 -0.57
CA ALA A 159 -16.94 12.73 -1.63
C ALA A 159 -17.84 11.62 -1.06
N GLU A 160 -17.45 10.95 0.03
CA GLU A 160 -18.29 9.95 0.70
C GLU A 160 -19.64 10.52 1.17
N LEU A 161 -19.72 11.82 1.45
CA LEU A 161 -20.96 12.47 1.90
C LEU A 161 -21.88 12.87 0.74
N THR A 162 -21.39 12.90 -0.50
CA THR A 162 -22.13 13.48 -1.64
C THR A 162 -22.22 12.59 -2.86
N ASP A 163 -21.24 11.73 -3.07
CA ASP A 163 -21.00 11.03 -4.34
C ASP A 163 -21.14 9.51 -4.14
N ASP A 164 -21.59 8.82 -5.20
CA ASP A 164 -21.54 7.37 -5.24
C ASP A 164 -20.09 6.89 -5.40
N PRO A 165 -19.66 5.85 -4.65
CA PRO A 165 -18.30 5.37 -4.74
C PRO A 165 -18.05 4.64 -6.07
N TYR A 166 -16.94 4.96 -6.74
CA TYR A 166 -16.50 4.28 -7.97
C TYR A 166 -15.79 2.94 -7.71
N TYR A 167 -15.29 2.71 -6.49
CA TYR A 167 -14.50 1.50 -6.21
C TYR A 167 -15.23 0.16 -6.45
N PRO A 168 -16.58 0.03 -6.28
CA PRO A 168 -17.29 -1.20 -6.64
C PRO A 168 -17.10 -1.59 -8.11
N GLU A 169 -17.03 -0.63 -9.03
CA GLU A 169 -16.79 -0.90 -10.45
C GLU A 169 -15.38 -1.46 -10.67
N TYR A 170 -14.37 -0.88 -10.01
CA TYR A 170 -12.99 -1.39 -10.07
C TYR A 170 -12.89 -2.82 -9.54
N LEU A 171 -13.57 -3.11 -8.43
CA LEU A 171 -13.63 -4.45 -7.86
C LEU A 171 -14.30 -5.43 -8.82
N LEU A 172 -15.46 -5.10 -9.38
CA LEU A 172 -16.17 -5.96 -10.32
C LEU A 172 -15.34 -6.26 -11.57
N LYS A 173 -14.67 -5.23 -12.12
CA LYS A 173 -13.78 -5.39 -13.28
C LYS A 173 -12.62 -6.33 -12.99
N ALA A 174 -11.96 -6.17 -11.84
CA ALA A 174 -10.84 -7.02 -11.45
C ALA A 174 -11.26 -8.46 -11.15
N ILE A 175 -12.33 -8.64 -10.38
CA ILE A 175 -12.89 -9.95 -10.06
C ILE A 175 -13.30 -10.68 -11.34
N GLY A 176 -14.01 -9.98 -12.24
CA GLY A 176 -14.55 -10.52 -13.48
C GLY A 176 -13.53 -10.79 -14.59
N ARG A 177 -12.24 -10.48 -14.39
CA ARG A 177 -11.24 -10.55 -15.46
C ARG A 177 -11.02 -11.96 -16.01
N ASN A 178 -10.98 -12.97 -15.15
CA ASN A 178 -10.86 -14.37 -15.54
C ASN A 178 -11.38 -15.32 -14.45
N VAL A 179 -11.45 -16.61 -14.76
CA VAL A 179 -11.94 -17.65 -13.82
C VAL A 179 -11.11 -17.69 -12.53
N ARG A 180 -9.80 -17.42 -12.61
CA ARG A 180 -8.91 -17.45 -11.45
C ARG A 180 -9.15 -16.25 -10.53
N THR A 181 -9.38 -15.06 -11.06
CA THR A 181 -9.70 -13.87 -10.26
C THR A 181 -11.08 -13.99 -9.62
N GLN A 182 -12.08 -14.50 -10.34
CA GLN A 182 -13.40 -14.80 -9.76
C GLN A 182 -13.28 -15.77 -8.58
N LYS A 183 -12.54 -16.87 -8.75
CA LYS A 183 -12.38 -17.87 -7.69
C LYS A 183 -11.70 -17.32 -6.43
N ASN A 184 -10.70 -16.44 -6.58
CA ASN A 184 -9.85 -16.02 -5.47
C ASN A 184 -10.25 -14.69 -4.83
N PHE A 185 -10.97 -13.81 -5.54
CA PHE A 185 -11.29 -12.45 -5.09
C PHE A 185 -12.80 -12.16 -5.03
N ASN A 186 -13.65 -13.14 -5.31
CA ASN A 186 -15.08 -12.99 -5.05
C ASN A 186 -15.35 -12.70 -3.58
N ARG A 187 -16.49 -12.06 -3.31
CA ARG A 187 -16.97 -11.88 -1.95
C ARG A 187 -17.12 -13.25 -1.26
N PRO A 188 -16.76 -13.35 0.03
CA PRO A 188 -17.09 -14.53 0.82
C PRO A 188 -18.59 -14.84 0.72
N GLN A 189 -18.94 -16.12 0.64
CA GLN A 189 -20.33 -16.58 0.71
C GLN A 189 -20.82 -16.64 2.15
#